data_AF-B0CY40-F1
#
_entry.id   AF-B0CY40-F1
#
_cell.length_a   1.000
_cell.length_b   1.000
_cell.length_c   1.000
_cell.angle_alpha   90.00
_cell.angle_beta   90.00
_cell.angle_gamma   90.00
#
_symmetry.space_group_name_H-M   'P 1'
#
loop_
_entity.id
_entity.type
_entity.pdbx_description
1 polymer ?
#
loop_
_entity_poly.entity_id
_entity_poly.type
_entity_poly.pdbx_seq_one_letter_code
_entity_poly.pdbx_strand_id
1 'polypeptide(L)'
;MIRPSELNRRLLWTNAQNDAILHKLIHTKLLSGSLDPNLDLAPAKRRKALEGRILEVAGKAKFGKGENLVRDAERNKASKRVREGISEKRQEKAKQELEEAKNIGNYHPTLKKTFGSSSPSTSSSRTRVRGLKMGVGNYRGGFLQLGPDDIRKAEGMRHEGSSRGGGGVGRGRGRSRKRR
;
A
#
# COMPACT_ATOMS: atom_id res chain seq x y z
N MET A 1 -2.03 21.54 -52.31
CA MET A 1 -1.28 22.37 -51.35
C MET A 1 -1.92 22.19 -49.98
N ILE A 2 -1.24 21.51 -49.05
CA ILE A 2 -1.76 21.25 -47.69
C ILE A 2 -1.35 22.44 -46.81
N ARG A 3 -2.30 23.03 -46.09
CA ARG A 3 -2.05 24.23 -45.27
C ARG A 3 -1.13 23.87 -44.08
N PRO A 4 -0.09 24.66 -43.78
CA PRO A 4 0.84 24.38 -42.68
C PRO A 4 0.17 24.31 -41.29
N SER A 5 -1.05 24.88 -41.15
CA SER A 5 -1.86 24.79 -39.93
C SER A 5 -2.44 23.41 -39.63
N GLU A 6 -2.52 22.52 -40.62
CA GLU A 6 -3.05 21.15 -40.45
C GLU A 6 -1.96 20.14 -40.03
N LEU A 7 -0.69 20.44 -40.32
CA LEU A 7 0.45 19.64 -39.86
C LEU A 7 0.65 19.74 -38.35
N ASN A 8 0.37 20.91 -37.75
CA ASN A 8 0.47 21.09 -36.31
C ASN A 8 -0.61 20.36 -35.51
N ARG A 9 -1.77 20.04 -36.07
CA ARG A 9 -2.80 19.26 -35.31
C ARG A 9 -2.45 17.78 -35.15
N ARG A 10 -1.52 17.25 -35.94
CA ARG A 10 -1.04 15.87 -35.82
C ARG A 10 0.11 15.70 -34.80
N LEU A 11 0.71 16.80 -34.33
CA LEU A 11 1.87 16.84 -33.44
C LEU A 11 1.58 17.51 -32.08
N LEU A 12 0.33 17.53 -31.62
CA LEU A 12 -0.03 18.17 -30.35
C LEU A 12 -0.39 17.16 -29.27
N TRP A 13 0.57 16.30 -28.93
CA TRP A 13 0.71 15.96 -27.52
C TRP A 13 1.28 17.17 -26.81
N THR A 14 0.68 17.56 -25.70
CA THR A 14 1.24 18.65 -24.89
C THR A 14 2.59 18.19 -24.32
N ASN A 15 3.55 19.11 -24.15
CA ASN A 15 4.87 18.75 -23.59
C ASN A 15 4.75 17.97 -22.27
N ALA A 16 3.76 18.31 -21.44
CA ALA A 16 3.46 17.58 -20.21
C ALA A 16 3.02 16.11 -20.43
N GLN A 17 2.29 15.82 -21.51
CA GLN A 17 1.94 14.44 -21.89
C GLN A 17 3.19 13.68 -22.37
N ASN A 18 4.05 14.33 -23.16
CA ASN A 18 5.31 13.75 -23.60
C ASN A 18 6.22 13.44 -22.40
N ASP A 19 6.33 14.35 -21.44
CA ASP A 19 7.11 14.15 -20.20
C ASP A 19 6.54 13.03 -19.35
N ALA A 20 5.21 12.92 -19.24
CA ALA A 20 4.56 11.84 -18.49
C ALA A 20 4.79 10.47 -19.17
N ILE A 21 4.78 10.41 -20.50
CA ILE A 21 5.10 9.20 -21.26
C ILE A 21 6.58 8.86 -21.11
N LEU A 22 7.48 9.84 -21.23
CA LEU A 22 8.91 9.68 -21.03
C LEU A 22 9.21 9.13 -19.63
N HIS A 23 8.61 9.71 -18.59
CA HIS A 23 8.73 9.24 -17.21
C HIS A 23 8.25 7.77 -17.06
N LYS A 24 7.13 7.41 -17.68
CA LYS A 24 6.65 6.01 -17.71
C LYS A 24 7.66 5.07 -18.38
N LEU A 25 8.22 5.47 -19.52
CA LEU A 25 9.18 4.65 -20.28
C LEU A 25 10.49 4.44 -19.52
N ILE A 26 11.02 5.50 -18.90
CA ILE A 26 12.24 5.44 -18.08
C ILE A 26 12.05 4.50 -16.88
N HIS A 27 10.92 4.61 -16.17
CA HIS A 27 10.69 3.82 -14.95
C HIS A 27 10.29 2.35 -15.21
N THR A 28 9.68 2.06 -16.36
CA THR A 28 9.33 0.68 -16.74
C THR A 28 10.46 -0.05 -17.45
N LYS A 29 11.45 0.69 -17.98
CA LYS A 29 12.58 0.16 -18.77
C LYS A 29 12.12 -0.82 -19.87
N LEU A 30 10.93 -0.64 -20.42
CA LEU A 30 10.39 -1.51 -21.48
C LEU A 30 11.25 -1.50 -22.75
N LEU A 31 11.82 -0.35 -23.09
CA LEU A 31 12.57 -0.12 -24.33
C LEU A 31 14.09 -0.35 -24.17
N SER A 32 14.65 -0.07 -22.99
CA SER A 32 16.10 -0.13 -22.78
C SER A 32 16.66 -1.54 -22.58
N GLY A 33 15.83 -2.56 -22.40
CA GLY A 33 16.36 -3.89 -22.19
C GLY A 33 15.30 -4.97 -22.28
N SER A 34 15.49 -5.91 -23.19
CA SER A 34 14.86 -7.24 -23.11
C SER A 34 15.40 -8.05 -21.92
N LEU A 35 15.67 -7.39 -20.78
CA LEU A 35 16.66 -7.74 -19.76
C LEU A 35 18.09 -7.55 -20.28
N ASP A 36 18.99 -6.90 -19.53
CA ASP A 36 20.42 -6.88 -19.90
C ASP A 36 20.84 -8.32 -20.23
N PRO A 37 21.40 -8.61 -21.42
CA PRO A 37 21.83 -9.97 -21.76
C PRO A 37 22.95 -10.46 -20.84
N ASN A 38 23.60 -9.53 -20.12
CA ASN A 38 24.56 -9.78 -19.06
C ASN A 38 23.92 -10.24 -17.74
N LEU A 39 22.60 -10.10 -17.57
CA LEU A 39 21.87 -10.76 -16.48
C LEU A 39 21.49 -12.16 -16.96
N ASP A 40 22.22 -13.17 -16.47
CA ASP A 40 21.95 -14.60 -16.65
C ASP A 40 20.62 -15.04 -16.01
N LEU A 41 19.50 -14.54 -16.54
CA LEU A 41 18.17 -14.93 -16.12
C LEU A 41 17.60 -15.96 -17.10
N ALA A 42 16.97 -16.97 -16.52
CA ALA A 42 16.25 -17.99 -17.26
C ALA A 42 15.19 -17.36 -18.20
N PRO A 43 14.99 -17.89 -19.41
CA PRO A 43 14.01 -17.36 -20.37
C PRO A 43 12.60 -17.22 -19.80
N ALA A 44 12.18 -18.14 -18.93
CA ALA A 44 10.88 -18.09 -18.26
C ALA A 44 10.73 -16.87 -17.33
N LYS A 45 11.80 -16.47 -16.62
CA LYS A 45 11.80 -15.27 -15.78
C LYS A 45 11.72 -14.00 -16.64
N ARG A 46 12.42 -13.99 -17.79
CA ARG A 46 12.37 -12.88 -18.75
C ARG A 46 10.97 -12.61 -19.26
N ARG A 47 10.24 -13.64 -19.68
CA ARG A 47 8.85 -13.50 -20.16
C ARG A 47 7.92 -12.88 -19.10
N LYS A 48 8.00 -13.36 -17.86
CA LYS A 48 7.18 -12.85 -16.75
C LYS A 48 7.52 -11.40 -16.37
N ALA A 49 8.81 -11.07 -16.39
CA ALA A 49 9.25 -9.69 -16.17
C ALA A 49 8.70 -8.76 -17.25
N LEU A 50 8.76 -9.17 -18.53
CA LEU A 50 8.23 -8.42 -19.67
C LEU A 50 6.72 -8.22 -19.54
N GLU A 51 5.96 -9.30 -19.29
CA GLU A 51 4.52 -9.23 -19.05
C GLU A 51 4.17 -8.26 -17.92
N GLY A 52 4.93 -8.31 -16.82
CA GLY A 52 4.79 -7.40 -15.70
C GLY A 52 5.00 -5.93 -16.09
N ARG A 53 6.03 -5.63 -16.89
CA ARG A 53 6.31 -4.26 -17.35
C ARG A 53 5.26 -3.75 -18.35
N ILE A 54 4.71 -4.61 -19.19
CA ILE A 54 3.57 -4.25 -20.06
C ILE A 54 2.36 -3.84 -19.20
N LEU A 55 2.07 -4.58 -18.12
CA LEU A 55 0.98 -4.23 -17.21
C LEU A 55 1.20 -2.89 -16.50
N GLU A 56 2.45 -2.53 -16.21
CA GLU A 56 2.81 -1.23 -15.64
C GLU A 56 2.57 -0.08 -16.63
N VAL A 57 2.97 -0.24 -17.90
CA VAL A 57 2.74 0.79 -18.94
C VAL A 57 1.25 0.92 -19.27
N ALA A 58 0.51 -0.19 -19.26
CA ALA A 58 -0.94 -0.18 -19.39
C ALA A 58 -1.67 0.47 -18.18
N GLY A 59 -0.94 0.85 -17.11
CA GLY A 59 -1.50 1.49 -15.92
C GLY A 59 -2.28 0.55 -15.00
N LYS A 60 -2.23 -0.77 -15.25
CA LYS A 60 -2.90 -1.79 -14.42
C LYS A 60 -2.09 -2.15 -13.16
N ALA A 61 -0.81 -1.81 -13.15
CA ALA A 61 0.11 -2.07 -12.06
C ALA A 61 0.91 -0.80 -11.70
N LYS A 62 1.30 -0.66 -10.42
CA LYS A 62 2.29 0.35 -10.02
C LYS A 62 3.67 -0.04 -10.53
N PHE A 63 4.50 0.94 -10.87
CA PHE A 63 5.88 0.71 -11.30
C PHE A 63 6.64 -0.20 -10.32
N GLY A 64 7.33 -1.21 -10.86
CA GLY A 64 8.09 -2.19 -10.10
C GLY A 64 7.26 -3.28 -9.42
N LYS A 65 5.92 -3.29 -9.55
CA LYS A 65 5.05 -4.33 -8.97
C LYS A 65 4.39 -5.23 -10.01
N GLY A 66 4.58 -4.96 -11.29
CA GLY A 66 3.95 -5.70 -12.38
C GLY A 66 4.31 -7.17 -12.39
N GLU A 67 5.59 -7.52 -12.23
CA GLU A 67 6.03 -8.93 -12.23
C GLU A 67 5.40 -9.73 -11.08
N ASN A 68 5.30 -9.14 -9.89
CA ASN A 68 4.66 -9.79 -8.75
C ASN A 68 3.18 -10.05 -9.01
N LEU A 69 2.48 -9.11 -9.65
CA LEU A 69 1.08 -9.30 -10.04
C LEU A 69 0.90 -10.43 -11.05
N VAL A 70 1.80 -10.57 -12.03
CA VAL A 70 1.78 -11.71 -12.98
C VAL A 70 1.98 -13.03 -12.23
N ARG A 71 2.99 -13.11 -11.36
CA ARG A 71 3.29 -14.31 -10.57
C ARG A 71 2.14 -14.67 -9.62
N ASP A 72 1.49 -13.67 -9.02
CA ASP A 72 0.34 -13.87 -8.15
C ASP A 72 -0.89 -14.35 -8.95
N ALA A 73 -1.11 -13.82 -10.15
CA ALA A 73 -2.17 -14.27 -11.04
C ALA A 73 -1.97 -15.73 -11.49
N GLU A 74 -0.75 -16.13 -11.84
CA GLU A 74 -0.42 -17.53 -12.14
C GLU A 74 -0.65 -18.43 -10.91
N ARG A 75 -0.16 -18.01 -9.74
CA ARG A 75 -0.35 -18.74 -8.49
C ARG A 75 -1.83 -18.90 -8.11
N ASN A 76 -2.67 -17.91 -8.45
CA ASN A 76 -4.11 -17.97 -8.19
C ASN A 76 -4.86 -18.95 -9.09
N LYS A 77 -4.26 -19.37 -10.23
CA LYS A 77 -4.81 -20.45 -11.06
C LYS A 77 -4.54 -21.84 -10.48
N ALA A 78 -3.49 -21.98 -9.64
CA ALA A 78 -3.17 -23.25 -9.01
C ALA A 78 -4.18 -23.62 -7.90
N SER A 79 -4.29 -24.93 -7.63
CA SER A 79 -5.11 -25.47 -6.55
C SER A 79 -4.65 -24.98 -5.18
N LYS A 80 -5.56 -25.00 -4.20
CA LYS A 80 -5.31 -24.44 -2.86
C LYS A 80 -4.06 -25.05 -2.20
N ARG A 81 -3.93 -26.38 -2.24
CA ARG A 81 -2.78 -27.10 -1.65
C ARG A 81 -1.44 -26.66 -2.26
N VAL A 82 -1.39 -26.51 -3.58
CA VAL A 82 -0.18 -26.06 -4.29
C VAL A 82 0.14 -24.60 -3.94
N ARG A 83 -0.89 -23.75 -3.87
CA ARG A 83 -0.76 -22.35 -3.49
C ARG A 83 -0.19 -22.19 -2.09
N GLU A 84 -0.73 -22.94 -1.13
CA GLU A 84 -0.26 -22.94 0.26
C GLU A 84 1.18 -23.45 0.35
N GLY A 85 1.50 -24.58 -0.29
CA GLY A 85 2.87 -25.11 -0.30
C GLY A 85 3.90 -24.15 -0.91
N ILE A 86 3.57 -23.45 -2.00
CA ILE A 86 4.44 -22.41 -2.58
C ILE A 86 4.63 -21.24 -1.60
N SER A 87 3.58 -20.88 -0.85
CA SER A 87 3.62 -19.81 0.15
C SER A 87 4.55 -20.18 1.30
N GLU A 88 4.36 -21.37 1.85
CA GLU A 88 5.14 -21.90 2.97
C GLU A 88 6.61 -22.02 2.59
N LYS A 89 6.92 -22.57 1.41
CA LYS A 89 8.30 -22.70 0.96
C LYS A 89 8.98 -21.35 0.76
N ARG A 90 8.25 -20.32 0.31
CA ARG A 90 8.77 -18.95 0.22
C ARG A 90 9.07 -18.37 1.60
N GLN A 91 8.21 -18.61 2.58
CA GLN A 91 8.43 -18.15 3.96
C GLN A 91 9.60 -18.86 4.62
N GLU A 92 9.74 -20.17 4.42
CA GLU A 92 10.86 -20.97 4.93
C GLU A 92 12.20 -20.43 4.39
N LYS A 93 12.30 -20.22 3.07
CA LYS A 93 13.49 -19.61 2.46
C LYS A 93 13.80 -18.22 3.01
N ALA A 94 12.78 -17.38 3.16
CA ALA A 94 12.97 -16.04 3.72
C ALA A 94 13.44 -16.06 5.19
N LYS A 95 13.06 -17.07 5.98
CA LYS A 95 13.58 -17.27 7.33
C LYS A 95 15.04 -17.71 7.31
N GLN A 96 15.39 -18.67 6.44
CA GLN A 96 16.76 -19.14 6.26
C GLN A 96 17.70 -18.00 5.85
N GLU A 97 17.32 -17.21 4.83
CA GLU A 97 18.10 -16.04 4.38
C GLU A 97 18.31 -15.00 5.50
N LEU A 98 17.30 -14.83 6.37
CA LEU A 98 17.39 -13.92 7.51
C LEU A 98 18.34 -14.47 8.58
N GLU A 99 18.30 -15.77 8.88
CA GLU A 99 19.21 -16.43 9.81
C GLU A 99 20.64 -16.42 9.30
N GLU A 100 20.86 -16.71 8.02
CA GLU A 100 22.16 -16.59 7.35
C GLU A 100 22.69 -15.16 7.42
N ALA A 101 21.86 -14.15 7.11
CA ALA A 101 22.24 -12.75 7.21
C ALA A 101 22.60 -12.33 8.65
N LYS A 102 21.92 -12.89 9.67
CA LYS A 102 22.28 -12.69 11.08
C LYS A 102 23.62 -13.34 11.41
N ASN A 103 23.84 -14.57 10.95
CA ASN A 103 25.07 -15.32 11.20
C ASN A 103 26.29 -14.65 10.57
N ILE A 104 26.13 -14.08 9.38
CA ILE A 104 27.18 -13.34 8.66
C ILE A 104 27.38 -11.92 9.24
N GLY A 105 26.43 -11.42 10.03
CA GLY A 105 26.46 -10.06 10.59
C GLY A 105 25.93 -8.97 9.64
N ASN A 106 25.36 -9.34 8.49
CA ASN A 106 24.73 -8.43 7.53
C ASN A 106 23.31 -7.99 7.94
N TYR A 107 22.79 -8.51 9.05
CA TYR A 107 21.50 -8.12 9.58
C TYR A 107 21.59 -6.86 10.44
N HIS A 108 20.91 -5.79 10.02
CA HIS A 108 20.73 -4.59 10.84
C HIS A 108 19.23 -4.31 11.07
N PRO A 109 18.78 -3.92 12.28
CA PRO A 109 17.36 -3.67 12.58
C PRO A 109 16.70 -2.64 11.65
N THR A 110 17.44 -1.65 11.15
CA THR A 110 16.92 -0.65 10.20
C THR A 110 16.62 -1.24 8.83
N LEU A 111 17.28 -2.34 8.46
CA LEU A 111 17.09 -3.08 7.21
C LEU A 111 16.05 -4.21 7.33
N LYS A 112 15.40 -4.38 8.49
CA LYS A 112 14.33 -5.37 8.67
C LYS A 112 13.26 -5.32 7.58
N LYS A 113 12.98 -4.13 7.03
CA LYS A 113 11.98 -3.94 5.97
C LYS A 113 12.38 -4.60 4.64
N THR A 114 13.67 -4.65 4.29
CA THR A 114 14.13 -5.25 3.03
C THR A 114 14.06 -6.77 3.08
N PHE A 115 14.35 -7.37 4.23
CA PHE A 115 14.15 -8.81 4.47
C PHE A 115 12.66 -9.16 4.66
N GLY A 116 11.87 -8.24 5.23
CA GLY A 116 10.43 -8.42 5.46
C GLY A 116 9.54 -8.30 4.22
N SER A 117 10.01 -7.68 3.13
CA SER A 117 9.24 -7.50 1.89
C SER A 117 8.83 -8.82 1.21
N SER A 118 9.50 -9.93 1.52
CA SER A 118 9.17 -11.26 1.01
C SER A 118 7.97 -11.90 1.72
N SER A 119 7.59 -11.40 2.90
CA SER A 119 6.41 -11.86 3.60
C SER A 119 5.19 -11.07 3.13
N PRO A 120 4.09 -11.73 2.71
CA PRO A 120 2.85 -11.02 2.42
C PRO A 120 2.49 -10.20 3.66
N SER A 121 2.32 -8.89 3.50
CA SER A 121 1.99 -7.98 4.58
C SER A 121 0.65 -8.39 5.20
N THR A 122 0.68 -9.25 6.22
CA THR A 122 -0.47 -9.66 7.02
C THR A 122 -0.81 -8.53 7.99
N SER A 123 -1.29 -7.43 7.45
CA SER A 123 -2.07 -6.41 8.17
C SER A 123 -2.32 -5.25 7.23
N SER A 124 -3.27 -5.44 6.30
CA SER A 124 -4.09 -4.29 5.92
C SER A 124 -4.61 -3.67 7.22
N SER A 125 -4.53 -2.35 7.35
CA SER A 125 -4.84 -1.49 8.48
C SER A 125 -6.23 -1.68 9.11
N ARG A 126 -6.59 -2.90 9.50
CA ARG A 126 -7.88 -3.24 10.08
C ARG A 126 -7.84 -2.70 11.49
N THR A 127 -8.43 -1.52 11.65
CA THR A 127 -8.65 -0.91 12.96
C THR A 127 -9.36 -1.94 13.82
N ARG A 128 -8.78 -2.24 14.99
CA ARG A 128 -9.38 -3.15 15.96
C ARG A 128 -10.84 -2.76 16.19
N VAL A 129 -11.74 -3.74 16.06
CA VAL A 129 -13.14 -3.55 16.46
C VAL A 129 -13.13 -3.29 17.96
N ARG A 130 -13.45 -2.06 18.35
CA ARG A 130 -13.76 -1.72 19.74
C ARG A 130 -15.15 -2.30 19.97
N GLY A 131 -15.29 -3.24 20.90
CA GLY A 131 -16.55 -3.93 21.20
C GLY A 131 -17.68 -2.97 21.62
N LEU A 132 -18.78 -3.50 22.14
CA LEU A 132 -19.91 -2.68 22.61
C LEU A 132 -19.41 -1.65 23.63
N LYS A 133 -19.64 -0.37 23.35
CA LYS A 133 -19.31 0.72 24.27
C LYS A 133 -20.46 0.88 25.27
N MET A 134 -20.12 1.00 26.54
CA MET A 134 -21.07 1.42 27.57
C MET A 134 -21.33 2.92 27.40
N GLY A 135 -22.59 3.33 27.29
CA GLY A 135 -22.99 4.72 26.98
C GLY A 135 -22.87 5.70 28.14
N VAL A 136 -21.96 5.47 29.09
CA VAL A 136 -21.77 6.28 30.30
C VAL A 136 -20.29 6.53 30.54
N GLY A 137 -19.90 7.80 30.70
CA GLY A 137 -18.56 8.21 31.08
C GLY A 137 -17.41 7.72 30.20
N ASN A 138 -16.18 7.97 30.68
CA ASN A 138 -14.95 7.48 30.07
C ASN A 138 -14.24 6.51 31.02
N TYR A 139 -14.17 5.24 30.66
CA TYR A 139 -13.41 4.25 31.41
C TYR A 139 -11.92 4.30 31.00
N ARG A 140 -11.04 4.63 31.94
CA ARG A 140 -9.59 4.66 31.72
C ARG A 140 -8.86 4.10 32.93
N GLY A 141 -7.99 3.10 32.70
CA GLY A 141 -7.05 2.60 33.71
C GLY A 141 -7.70 2.03 34.99
N GLY A 142 -8.88 1.42 34.89
CA GLY A 142 -9.59 0.86 36.05
C GLY A 142 -10.68 1.75 36.62
N PHE A 143 -10.67 3.04 36.30
CA PHE A 143 -11.59 4.03 36.87
C PHE A 143 -12.59 4.53 35.82
N LEU A 144 -13.86 4.65 36.23
CA LEU A 144 -14.90 5.26 35.43
C LEU A 144 -14.97 6.75 35.75
N GLN A 145 -14.61 7.59 34.78
CA GLN A 145 -14.76 9.04 34.90
C GLN A 145 -16.16 9.43 34.43
N LEU A 146 -16.99 9.90 35.34
CA LEU A 146 -18.34 10.41 35.05
C LEU A 146 -18.30 11.93 34.93
N GLY A 147 -18.95 12.46 33.90
CA GLY A 147 -19.24 13.89 33.82
C GLY A 147 -20.40 14.26 34.75
N PRO A 148 -20.52 15.54 35.16
CA PRO A 148 -21.66 16.00 35.96
C PRO A 148 -23.00 15.73 35.26
N ASP A 149 -23.05 15.77 33.93
CA ASP A 149 -24.26 15.45 33.15
C ASP A 149 -24.61 13.96 33.19
N ASP A 150 -23.61 13.06 33.22
CA ASP A 150 -23.83 11.62 33.36
C ASP A 150 -24.36 11.29 34.77
N ILE A 151 -23.86 11.98 35.79
CA ILE A 151 -24.33 11.85 37.18
C ILE A 151 -25.78 12.31 37.30
N ARG A 152 -26.11 13.50 36.80
CA ARG A 152 -27.49 14.02 36.79
C ARG A 152 -28.46 13.11 36.04
N LYS A 153 -28.02 12.52 34.94
CA LYS A 153 -28.80 11.54 34.16
C LYS A 153 -29.03 10.25 34.94
N ALA A 154 -28.05 9.78 35.71
CA ALA A 154 -28.18 8.61 36.57
C ALA A 154 -29.09 8.88 37.79
N GLU A 155 -29.07 10.09 38.32
CA GLU A 155 -29.91 10.55 39.44
C GLU A 155 -31.37 10.83 39.03
N GLY A 156 -31.74 10.57 37.77
CA GLY A 156 -33.12 10.68 37.30
C GLY A 156 -33.64 12.10 37.12
N MET A 157 -32.76 13.11 37.24
CA MET A 157 -33.10 14.49 36.92
C MET A 157 -33.31 14.61 35.41
N ARG A 158 -34.56 14.47 34.97
CA ARG A 158 -34.96 14.72 33.59
C ARG A 158 -34.73 16.19 33.30
N HIS A 159 -33.74 16.49 32.47
CA HIS A 159 -33.61 17.82 31.90
C HIS A 159 -34.83 18.07 31.01
N GLU A 160 -35.73 18.92 31.48
CA GLU A 160 -36.66 19.62 30.61
C GLU A 160 -35.82 20.46 29.63
N GLY A 161 -35.96 20.15 28.35
CA GLY A 161 -35.52 20.97 27.22
C GLY A 161 -34.03 21.31 27.11
N SER A 162 -33.28 20.54 26.32
CA SER A 162 -32.34 21.13 25.35
C SER A 162 -31.98 20.12 24.27
N SER A 163 -32.84 20.06 23.25
CA SER A 163 -32.51 19.55 21.93
C SER A 163 -31.53 20.51 21.25
N ARG A 164 -30.26 20.47 21.65
CA ARG A 164 -29.17 20.97 20.81
C ARG A 164 -28.15 19.86 20.64
N GLY A 165 -28.31 19.14 19.52
CA GLY A 165 -27.29 18.24 19.00
C GLY A 165 -25.99 19.00 18.82
N GLY A 166 -25.14 18.92 19.83
CA GLY A 166 -23.75 19.33 19.77
C GLY A 166 -22.99 18.32 18.92
N GLY A 167 -22.94 18.59 17.62
CA GLY A 167 -22.05 17.90 16.70
C GLY A 167 -20.65 17.85 17.30
N GLY A 168 -20.07 16.64 17.29
CA GLY A 168 -18.74 16.40 17.81
C GLY A 168 -17.74 17.41 17.24
N VAL A 169 -17.22 18.28 18.11
CA VAL A 169 -16.04 19.06 17.82
C VAL A 169 -14.89 18.06 17.68
N GLY A 170 -14.65 17.65 16.44
CA GLY A 170 -13.45 16.96 16.03
C GLY A 170 -12.24 17.83 16.35
N ARG A 171 -11.63 17.60 17.51
CA ARG A 171 -10.25 18.00 17.77
C ARG A 171 -9.35 17.15 16.88
N GLY A 172 -9.19 17.61 15.64
CA GLY A 172 -8.46 16.94 14.59
C GLY A 172 -8.06 17.92 13.48
N ARG A 173 -7.46 19.06 13.86
CA ARG A 173 -6.67 19.90 12.93
C ARG A 173 -5.38 20.32 13.60
N GLY A 174 -4.44 19.38 13.68
CA GLY A 174 -3.02 19.71 13.72
C GLY A 174 -2.65 20.37 12.39
N ARG A 175 -2.86 21.68 12.30
CA ARG A 175 -2.39 22.50 11.18
C ARG A 175 -0.94 22.83 11.47
N SER A 176 -0.04 22.21 10.71
CA SER A 176 1.38 22.52 10.69
C SER A 176 1.58 24.02 10.42
N ARG A 177 2.15 24.74 11.40
CA ARG A 177 2.75 26.05 11.14
C ARG A 177 4.12 25.80 10.52
N LYS A 178 4.16 25.87 9.19
CA LYS A 178 5.40 26.12 8.44
C LYS A 178 5.82 27.55 8.76
N ARG A 179 6.81 27.72 9.64
CA ARG A 179 7.52 29.00 9.77
C ARG A 179 8.50 29.08 8.61
N ARG A 180 8.43 30.21 7.91
CA ARG A 180 9.50 30.74 7.06
C ARG A 180 10.71 31.03 7.93
#